data_AF-A0AAN9YQC7-F1
#
_entry.id   AF-A0AAN9YQC7-F1
#
_cell.length_a   1.000
_cell.length_b   1.000
_cell.length_c   1.000
_cell.angle_alpha   90.00
_cell.angle_beta   90.00
_cell.angle_gamma   90.00
#
_symmetry.space_group_name_H-M   'P 1'
#
loop_
_entity.id
_entity.type
_entity.pdbx_description
1 polymer ?
#
loop_
_entity_poly.entity_id
_entity_poly.type
_entity_poly.pdbx_seq_one_letter_code
_entity_poly.pdbx_strand_id
1 'polypeptide(L)'
;MGYCKTLRPMRKQLLEELWRMMASKSPQHFFTIYLAIFMLLHEISSITRDRRRWAVDNNIQTANGLVKEHYYSLPEQVEAIQEGANIILSHWHYYKRGFNPLKTDWKKAKGKKTVWAELTEDEIAHLVQICRSYRDPAPIDPDGDHYWTSQMFEENWRPKKSNEILQLNTRLNSLPAGINYV
;
A
#
# COMPACT_ATOMS: atom_id res chain seq x y z
N MET A 1 -15.55 5.86 24.87
CA MET A 1 -14.73 7.07 25.11
C MET A 1 -13.24 6.79 25.48
N GLY A 2 -12.72 5.55 25.32
CA GLY A 2 -11.31 5.20 25.63
C GLY A 2 -10.36 5.09 24.42
N TYR A 3 -10.87 4.76 23.23
CA TYR A 3 -10.09 4.56 21.99
C TYR A 3 -9.20 5.76 21.61
N CYS A 4 -9.68 6.98 21.87
CA CYS A 4 -8.98 8.21 21.54
C CYS A 4 -7.73 8.47 22.39
N LYS A 5 -7.70 8.00 23.65
CA LYS A 5 -6.68 8.40 24.62
C LYS A 5 -5.40 7.58 24.53
N THR A 6 -5.47 6.35 24.02
CA THR A 6 -4.31 5.44 23.92
C THR A 6 -3.85 5.24 22.48
N LEU A 7 -4.76 5.04 21.53
CA LEU A 7 -4.38 4.75 20.14
C LEU A 7 -3.86 5.97 19.39
N ARG A 8 -4.36 7.18 19.66
CA ARG A 8 -3.87 8.40 18.98
C ARG A 8 -2.40 8.71 19.34
N PRO A 9 -2.00 8.69 20.63
CA PRO A 9 -0.60 8.83 20.99
C PRO A 9 0.28 7.73 20.39
N MET A 10 -0.14 6.46 20.45
CA MET A 10 0.64 5.36 19.90
C MET A 10 0.83 5.46 18.39
N ARG A 11 -0.21 5.87 17.65
CA ARG A 11 -0.11 6.14 16.21
C ARG A 11 0.90 7.25 15.92
N LYS A 12 0.83 8.35 16.67
CA LYS A 12 1.74 9.48 16.51
C LYS A 12 3.18 9.06 16.81
N GLN A 13 3.40 8.34 17.90
CA GLN A 13 4.70 7.84 18.30
C GLN A 13 5.29 6.86 17.28
N LEU A 14 4.50 5.90 16.78
CA LEU A 14 4.93 4.94 15.76
C LEU A 14 5.34 5.65 14.47
N LEU A 15 4.58 6.66 14.05
CA LEU A 15 4.95 7.48 12.91
C LEU A 15 6.24 8.24 13.21
N GLU A 16 6.34 8.96 14.32
CA GLU A 16 7.57 9.69 14.66
C GLU A 16 8.81 8.79 14.72
N GLU A 17 8.69 7.58 15.25
CA GLU A 17 9.77 6.59 15.29
C GLU A 17 10.13 6.08 13.90
N LEU A 18 9.15 5.70 13.08
CA LEU A 18 9.37 5.25 11.70
C LEU A 18 10.05 6.35 10.86
N TRP A 19 9.62 7.60 11.05
CA TRP A 19 10.21 8.76 10.40
C TRP A 19 11.62 9.05 10.90
N ARG A 20 11.88 8.94 12.20
CA ARG A 20 13.22 9.07 12.77
C ARG A 20 14.15 8.00 12.21
N MET A 21 13.68 6.76 12.05
CA MET A 21 14.45 5.68 11.42
C MET A 21 14.77 6.01 9.96
N MET A 22 13.79 6.46 9.17
CA MET A 22 14.03 6.90 7.78
C MET A 22 15.02 8.07 7.70
N ALA A 23 14.92 9.02 8.62
CA ALA A 23 15.79 10.21 8.68
C ALA A 23 17.24 9.87 9.08
N SER A 24 17.45 8.80 9.86
CA SER A 24 18.79 8.36 10.29
C SER A 24 19.70 7.99 9.11
N LYS A 25 19.14 7.66 7.94
CA LYS A 25 19.85 7.19 6.74
C LYS A 25 20.79 6.00 7.00
N SER A 26 20.65 5.31 8.14
CA SER A 26 21.43 4.10 8.42
C SER A 26 20.98 2.98 7.49
N PRO A 27 21.91 2.31 6.78
CA PRO A 27 21.57 1.20 5.91
C PRO A 27 20.93 0.01 6.64
N GLN A 28 21.21 -0.14 7.94
CA GLN A 28 20.72 -1.23 8.80
C GLN A 28 19.20 -1.18 8.99
N HIS A 29 18.62 0.02 8.95
CA HIS A 29 17.18 0.18 9.16
C HIS A 29 16.36 -0.10 7.90
N PHE A 30 16.98 -0.26 6.73
CA PHE A 30 16.25 -0.29 5.48
C PHE A 30 15.24 -1.44 5.41
N PHE A 31 15.67 -2.65 5.76
CA PHE A 31 14.77 -3.81 5.73
C PHE A 31 13.66 -3.70 6.77
N THR A 32 13.98 -3.18 7.97
CA THR A 32 12.99 -2.91 9.02
C THR A 32 11.94 -1.88 8.57
N ILE A 33 12.38 -0.78 7.96
CA ILE A 33 11.49 0.27 7.42
C ILE A 33 10.62 -0.31 6.31
N TYR A 34 11.23 -1.07 5.38
CA TYR A 34 10.52 -1.78 4.33
C TYR A 34 9.40 -2.65 4.91
N LEU A 35 9.72 -3.52 5.88
CA LEU A 35 8.77 -4.45 6.47
C LEU A 35 7.65 -3.72 7.22
N ALA A 36 7.99 -2.68 7.99
CA ALA A 36 7.02 -1.86 8.70
C ALA A 36 6.02 -1.20 7.73
N ILE A 37 6.51 -0.61 6.64
CA ILE A 37 5.67 0.02 5.63
C ILE A 37 4.83 -1.02 4.89
N PHE A 38 5.41 -2.17 4.56
CA PHE A 38 4.70 -3.28 3.92
C PHE A 38 3.51 -3.75 4.78
N MET A 39 3.73 -3.98 6.08
CA MET A 39 2.68 -4.39 7.00
C MET A 39 1.57 -3.34 7.12
N LEU A 40 1.94 -2.05 7.23
CA LEU A 40 0.96 -0.96 7.31
C LEU A 40 0.09 -0.87 6.04
N LEU A 41 0.70 -0.96 4.86
CA LEU A 41 -0.02 -0.89 3.59
C LEU A 41 -0.87 -2.14 3.33
N HIS A 42 -0.41 -3.31 3.78
CA HIS A 42 -1.21 -4.53 3.72
C HIS A 42 -2.47 -4.39 4.60
N GLU A 43 -2.32 -3.88 5.82
CA GLU A 43 -3.46 -3.65 6.72
C GLU A 43 -4.47 -2.64 6.13
N ILE A 44 -3.98 -1.58 5.50
CA ILE A 44 -4.83 -0.60 4.81
C ILE A 44 -5.61 -1.26 3.65
N SER A 45 -4.98 -2.18 2.91
CA SER A 45 -5.65 -2.96 1.86
C SER A 45 -6.77 -3.83 2.44
N SER A 46 -6.46 -4.58 3.51
CA SER A 46 -7.43 -5.43 4.21
C SER A 46 -8.62 -4.65 4.76
N ILE A 47 -8.39 -3.53 5.44
CA ILE A 47 -9.46 -2.68 5.99
C ILE A 47 -10.34 -2.14 4.88
N THR A 48 -9.74 -1.63 3.79
CA THR A 48 -10.48 -1.06 2.65
C THR A 48 -11.39 -2.12 2.02
N ARG A 49 -10.86 -3.32 1.79
CA ARG A 49 -11.62 -4.45 1.26
C ARG A 49 -12.76 -4.89 2.18
N ASP A 50 -12.52 -4.98 3.48
CA ASP A 50 -13.56 -5.37 4.44
C ASP A 50 -14.70 -4.35 4.47
N ARG A 51 -14.38 -3.06 4.38
CA ARG A 51 -15.40 -2.01 4.27
C ARG A 51 -16.21 -2.10 2.99
N ARG A 52 -15.61 -2.55 1.88
CA ARG A 52 -16.33 -2.84 0.64
C ARG A 52 -17.22 -4.08 0.79
N ARG A 53 -16.67 -5.20 1.27
CA ARG A 53 -17.42 -6.45 1.50
C ARG A 53 -18.66 -6.21 2.35
N TRP A 54 -18.50 -5.51 3.47
CA TRP A 54 -19.62 -5.18 4.33
C TRP A 54 -20.68 -4.30 3.64
N ALA A 55 -20.29 -3.37 2.77
CA ALA A 55 -21.23 -2.56 2.00
C ALA A 55 -22.01 -3.38 0.97
N VAL A 56 -21.37 -4.39 0.34
CA VAL A 56 -22.01 -5.36 -0.55
C VAL A 56 -23.02 -6.20 0.23
N ASP A 57 -22.57 -6.86 1.30
CA ASP A 57 -23.37 -7.81 2.08
C ASP A 57 -24.62 -7.17 2.71
N ASN A 58 -24.52 -5.90 3.11
CA ASN A 58 -25.63 -5.17 3.72
C ASN A 58 -26.52 -4.44 2.70
N ASN A 59 -26.36 -4.71 1.39
CA ASN A 59 -27.11 -4.06 0.32
C ASN A 59 -27.11 -2.52 0.41
N ILE A 60 -26.04 -1.95 0.99
CA ILE A 60 -25.89 -0.49 1.08
C ILE A 60 -25.77 0.09 -0.33
N GLN A 61 -25.30 -0.73 -1.27
CA GLN A 61 -25.20 -0.46 -2.70
C GLN A 61 -26.56 -0.52 -3.45
N THR A 62 -27.61 -1.09 -2.86
CA THR A 62 -28.88 -1.47 -3.53
C THR A 62 -30.13 -0.96 -2.82
N ALA A 63 -30.04 0.05 -1.95
CA ALA A 63 -31.25 0.71 -1.47
C ALA A 63 -31.81 1.64 -2.56
N ASN A 64 -32.83 1.17 -3.28
CA ASN A 64 -33.82 1.96 -4.03
C ASN A 64 -33.59 2.15 -5.55
N GLY A 65 -32.80 1.31 -6.23
CA GLY A 65 -32.72 1.32 -7.71
C GLY A 65 -32.03 2.55 -8.32
N LEU A 66 -31.39 3.38 -7.50
CA LEU A 66 -30.57 4.52 -7.90
C LEU A 66 -29.11 4.23 -7.55
N VAL A 67 -28.21 4.46 -8.50
CA VAL A 67 -26.75 4.31 -8.34
C VAL A 67 -26.30 5.17 -7.16
N LYS A 68 -25.91 4.53 -6.05
CA LYS A 68 -25.60 5.25 -4.80
C LYS A 68 -24.19 5.85 -4.80
N GLU A 69 -24.10 7.05 -4.23
CA GLU A 69 -22.90 7.90 -4.12
C GLU A 69 -21.70 7.28 -3.39
N HIS A 70 -21.86 6.17 -2.66
CA HIS A 70 -20.82 5.66 -1.75
C HIS A 70 -20.54 4.15 -1.91
N TYR A 71 -19.32 3.85 -2.29
CA TYR A 71 -18.80 2.51 -2.62
C TYR A 71 -18.38 1.69 -1.41
N TYR A 72 -17.91 2.35 -0.36
CA TYR A 72 -17.46 1.75 0.88
C TYR A 72 -18.46 1.99 2.01
N SER A 73 -18.47 1.10 3.00
CA SER A 73 -19.07 1.43 4.28
C SER A 73 -18.18 2.43 5.03
N LEU A 74 -18.77 3.50 5.55
CA LEU A 74 -18.05 4.61 6.18
C LEU A 74 -17.04 5.29 5.21
N PRO A 75 -17.52 5.88 4.09
CA PRO A 75 -16.67 6.38 3.02
C PRO A 75 -15.61 7.38 3.51
N GLU A 76 -15.99 8.34 4.36
CA GLU A 76 -15.04 9.32 4.93
C GLU A 76 -13.87 8.67 5.70
N GLN A 77 -14.12 7.56 6.39
CA GLN A 77 -13.06 6.85 7.13
C GLN A 77 -12.14 6.11 6.16
N VAL A 78 -12.69 5.50 5.11
CA VAL A 78 -11.88 4.84 4.08
C VAL A 78 -11.04 5.88 3.34
N GLU A 79 -11.61 7.02 2.96
CA GLU A 79 -10.86 8.11 2.33
C GLU A 79 -9.70 8.59 3.21
N ALA A 80 -9.94 8.79 4.51
CA ALA A 80 -8.88 9.19 5.44
C ALA A 80 -7.76 8.13 5.57
N ILE A 81 -8.12 6.84 5.51
CA ILE A 81 -7.16 5.73 5.56
C ILE A 81 -6.35 5.63 4.26
N GLN A 82 -7.01 5.76 3.11
CA GLN A 82 -6.36 5.76 1.79
C GLN A 82 -5.41 6.96 1.64
N GLU A 83 -5.79 8.13 2.17
CA GLU A 83 -4.90 9.28 2.22
C GLU A 83 -3.68 9.03 3.12
N GLY A 84 -3.87 8.33 4.24
CA GLY A 84 -2.76 7.83 5.06
C GLY A 84 -1.80 6.93 4.28
N ALA A 85 -2.33 6.05 3.42
CA ALA A 85 -1.50 5.20 2.55
C ALA A 85 -0.69 6.03 1.55
N ASN A 86 -1.29 7.07 0.94
CA ASN A 86 -0.59 8.00 0.06
C ASN A 86 0.58 8.70 0.77
N ILE A 87 0.38 9.15 2.01
CA ILE A 87 1.44 9.78 2.80
C ILE A 87 2.57 8.77 3.04
N ILE A 88 2.27 7.57 3.53
CA ILE A 88 3.26 6.52 3.79
C ILE A 88 4.07 6.20 2.52
N LEU A 89 3.39 6.00 1.38
CA LEU A 89 4.03 5.73 0.10
C LEU A 89 4.90 6.90 -0.37
N SER A 90 4.47 8.14 -0.17
CA SER A 90 5.28 9.31 -0.50
C SER A 90 6.61 9.31 0.26
N HIS A 91 6.58 8.98 1.56
CA HIS A 91 7.81 8.86 2.36
C HIS A 91 8.67 7.68 1.93
N TRP A 92 8.06 6.54 1.62
CA TRP A 92 8.77 5.37 1.10
C TRP A 92 9.51 5.69 -0.20
N HIS A 93 8.82 6.28 -1.17
CA HIS A 93 9.39 6.62 -2.49
C HIS A 93 10.51 7.66 -2.38
N TYR A 94 10.37 8.61 -1.46
CA TYR A 94 11.44 9.56 -1.14
C TYR A 94 12.65 8.88 -0.47
N TYR A 95 12.40 8.02 0.53
CA TYR A 95 13.45 7.32 1.29
C TYR A 95 14.25 6.34 0.41
N LYS A 96 13.57 5.56 -0.44
CA LYS A 96 14.21 4.57 -1.31
C LYS A 96 14.96 5.16 -2.50
N ARG A 97 14.83 6.48 -2.78
CA ARG A 97 15.59 7.20 -3.83
C ARG A 97 15.65 6.48 -5.19
N GLY A 98 14.49 6.01 -5.68
CA GLY A 98 14.42 5.31 -6.98
C GLY A 98 15.01 3.90 -6.96
N PHE A 99 15.32 3.34 -5.80
CA PHE A 99 15.70 1.93 -5.66
C PHE A 99 14.63 1.02 -6.27
N ASN A 100 15.09 0.09 -7.11
CA ASN A 100 14.30 -0.96 -7.70
C ASN A 100 15.06 -2.30 -7.54
N PRO A 101 14.55 -3.25 -6.74
CA PRO A 101 15.20 -4.55 -6.51
C PRO A 101 15.49 -5.34 -7.80
N LEU A 102 14.66 -5.19 -8.82
CA LEU A 102 14.76 -5.95 -10.08
C LEU A 102 15.78 -5.37 -11.06
N LYS A 103 16.05 -4.06 -10.97
CA LYS A 103 17.01 -3.35 -11.83
C LYS A 103 18.37 -3.14 -11.16
N THR A 104 18.48 -3.46 -9.88
CA THR A 104 19.72 -3.25 -9.11
C THR A 104 20.76 -4.32 -9.44
N ASP A 105 21.97 -3.88 -9.81
CA ASP A 105 23.14 -4.76 -9.90
C ASP A 105 23.67 -5.03 -8.48
N TRP A 106 23.19 -6.12 -7.87
CA TRP A 106 23.52 -6.51 -6.50
C TRP A 106 25.01 -6.80 -6.27
N LYS A 107 25.73 -7.21 -7.32
CA LYS A 107 27.19 -7.41 -7.25
C LYS A 107 27.95 -6.09 -7.09
N LYS A 108 27.42 -5.00 -7.66
CA LYS A 108 27.98 -3.64 -7.56
C LYS A 108 27.31 -2.77 -6.50
N ALA A 109 26.32 -3.30 -5.78
CA ALA A 109 25.58 -2.57 -4.75
C ALA A 109 26.32 -2.57 -3.40
N LYS A 110 27.03 -3.67 -3.07
CA LYS A 110 27.84 -3.77 -1.85
C LYS A 110 28.93 -2.68 -1.85
N GLY A 111 28.99 -1.87 -0.78
CA GLY A 111 29.98 -0.80 -0.60
C GLY A 111 29.59 0.60 -1.12
N LYS A 112 28.40 0.77 -1.72
CA LYS A 112 27.89 2.11 -2.07
C LYS A 112 27.30 2.80 -0.83
N LYS A 113 27.36 4.15 -0.78
CA LYS A 113 26.68 4.97 0.24
C LYS A 113 25.17 5.07 0.00
N THR A 114 24.49 3.93 -0.10
CA THR A 114 23.03 3.84 -0.29
C THR A 114 22.38 3.29 0.97
N VAL A 115 21.11 3.67 1.20
CA VAL A 115 20.38 3.18 2.39
C VAL A 115 20.08 1.68 2.32
N TRP A 116 20.22 1.01 1.18
CA TRP A 116 20.05 -0.45 1.03
C TRP A 116 21.39 -1.21 0.91
N ALA A 117 22.50 -0.59 1.31
CA ALA A 117 23.84 -1.16 1.10
C ALA A 117 24.18 -2.36 2.00
N GLU A 118 23.53 -2.45 3.16
CA GLU A 118 23.76 -3.51 4.16
C GLU A 118 22.70 -4.62 4.14
N LEU A 119 21.89 -4.68 3.07
CA LEU A 119 20.95 -5.78 2.88
C LEU A 119 21.69 -7.12 2.78
N THR A 120 21.23 -8.09 3.55
CA THR A 120 21.69 -9.48 3.52
C THR A 120 21.18 -10.20 2.25
N GLU A 121 21.79 -11.34 1.93
CA GLU A 121 21.41 -12.10 0.73
C GLU A 121 19.98 -12.63 0.79
N ASP A 122 19.52 -13.04 1.98
CA ASP A 122 18.14 -13.49 2.21
C ASP A 122 17.12 -12.34 2.08
N GLU A 123 17.44 -11.16 2.62
CA GLU A 123 16.58 -9.97 2.50
C GLU A 123 16.47 -9.50 1.05
N ILE A 124 17.57 -9.57 0.30
CA ILE A 124 17.59 -9.28 -1.15
C ILE A 124 16.69 -10.28 -1.89
N ALA A 125 16.86 -11.57 -1.63
CA ALA A 125 16.06 -12.62 -2.26
C ALA A 125 14.57 -12.42 -1.98
N HIS A 126 14.21 -12.11 -0.73
CA HIS A 126 12.84 -11.81 -0.34
C HIS A 126 12.27 -10.58 -1.08
N LEU A 127 13.01 -9.46 -1.10
CA LEU A 127 12.60 -8.25 -1.81
C LEU A 127 12.38 -8.49 -3.32
N VAL A 128 13.28 -9.24 -3.95
CA VAL A 128 13.18 -9.59 -5.37
C VAL A 128 11.98 -10.48 -5.62
N GLN A 129 11.73 -11.48 -4.76
CA GLN A 129 10.59 -12.38 -4.87
C GLN A 129 9.26 -11.62 -4.79
N ILE A 130 9.10 -10.77 -3.76
CA ILE A 130 7.89 -9.95 -3.58
C ILE A 130 7.73 -8.95 -4.73
N CYS A 131 8.81 -8.32 -5.18
CA CYS A 131 8.72 -7.40 -6.32
C CYS A 131 8.31 -8.10 -7.62
N ARG A 132 8.67 -9.38 -7.80
CA ARG A 132 8.24 -10.19 -8.95
C ARG A 132 6.76 -10.54 -8.88
N SER A 133 6.24 -10.90 -7.70
CA SER A 133 4.81 -11.24 -7.56
C SER A 133 3.87 -10.08 -7.90
N TYR A 134 4.34 -8.83 -7.79
CA TYR A 134 3.56 -7.64 -8.15
C TYR A 134 3.82 -7.11 -9.56
N ARG A 135 4.74 -7.71 -10.32
CA ARG A 135 5.06 -7.27 -11.68
C ARG A 135 4.09 -7.85 -12.73
N ASP A 136 3.39 -8.93 -12.41
CA ASP A 136 2.45 -9.53 -13.35
C ASP A 136 1.24 -8.61 -13.57
N PRO A 137 0.84 -8.38 -14.83
CA PRO A 137 -0.12 -7.35 -15.23
C PRO A 137 -1.58 -7.80 -15.03
N ALA A 138 -1.87 -8.54 -13.96
CA ALA A 138 -3.26 -8.71 -13.56
C ALA A 138 -3.84 -7.31 -13.29
N PRO A 139 -5.04 -6.99 -13.78
CA PRO A 139 -5.70 -5.75 -13.42
C PRO A 139 -5.69 -5.65 -11.91
N ILE A 140 -4.95 -4.67 -11.36
CA ILE A 140 -4.79 -4.58 -9.92
C ILE A 140 -6.18 -4.27 -9.38
N ASP A 141 -6.83 -5.27 -8.78
CA ASP A 141 -8.06 -5.09 -8.04
C ASP A 141 -7.78 -4.03 -6.98
N PRO A 142 -8.42 -2.85 -7.04
CA PRO A 142 -8.23 -1.80 -6.05
C PRO A 142 -8.61 -2.25 -4.63
N ASP A 143 -9.36 -3.34 -4.51
CA ASP A 143 -9.71 -3.98 -3.26
C ASP A 143 -9.00 -5.33 -3.05
N GLY A 144 -7.96 -5.62 -3.84
CA GLY A 144 -7.09 -6.76 -3.65
C GLY A 144 -6.21 -6.62 -2.40
N ASP A 145 -5.84 -7.77 -1.80
CA ASP A 145 -5.02 -7.87 -0.56
C ASP A 145 -3.69 -7.12 -0.60
N HIS A 146 -3.22 -6.84 -1.80
CA HIS A 146 -1.91 -6.28 -2.07
C HIS A 146 -1.96 -5.01 -2.92
N TYR A 147 -3.13 -4.39 -3.07
CA TYR A 147 -3.25 -3.16 -3.85
C TYR A 147 -2.27 -2.08 -3.37
N TRP A 148 -2.25 -1.76 -2.07
CA TRP A 148 -1.37 -0.72 -1.55
C TRP A 148 0.09 -1.17 -1.43
N THR A 149 0.36 -2.45 -1.19
CA THR A 149 1.75 -2.96 -1.09
C THR A 149 2.44 -3.02 -2.46
N SER A 150 1.70 -3.34 -3.53
CA SER A 150 2.24 -3.34 -4.90
C SER A 150 2.81 -1.96 -5.30
N GLN A 151 2.17 -0.88 -4.83
CA GLN A 151 2.55 0.50 -5.10
C GLN A 151 3.92 0.90 -4.52
N MET A 152 4.46 0.14 -3.56
CA MET A 152 5.82 0.35 -3.04
C MET A 152 6.89 0.18 -4.13
N PHE A 153 6.59 -0.61 -5.16
CA PHE A 153 7.53 -1.00 -6.20
C PHE A 153 7.31 -0.27 -7.53
N GLU A 154 6.30 0.61 -7.61
CA GLU A 154 6.08 1.47 -8.78
C GLU A 154 7.26 2.44 -8.99
N GLU A 155 7.69 2.64 -10.24
CA GLU A 155 8.80 3.56 -10.55
C GLU A 155 8.35 5.02 -10.61
N ASN A 156 7.20 5.26 -11.24
CA ASN A 156 6.60 6.58 -11.40
C ASN A 156 5.35 6.71 -10.53
N TRP A 157 5.49 6.30 -9.27
CA TRP A 157 4.37 6.33 -8.34
C TRP A 157 3.83 7.75 -8.15
N ARG A 158 2.51 7.85 -8.02
CA ARG A 158 1.81 9.09 -7.68
C ARG A 158 0.70 8.82 -6.68
N PRO A 159 0.35 9.80 -5.81
CA PRO A 159 -0.79 9.68 -4.92
C PRO A 159 -2.06 9.36 -5.71
N LYS A 160 -2.86 8.40 -5.22
CA LYS A 160 -4.13 8.01 -5.83
C LYS A 160 -5.24 8.76 -5.12
N LYS A 161 -6.11 9.45 -5.87
CA LYS A 161 -7.29 10.08 -5.28
C LYS A 161 -8.37 9.04 -5.05
N SER A 162 -9.17 9.18 -4.00
CA SER A 162 -10.30 8.29 -3.70
C SER A 162 -11.24 8.15 -4.91
N ASN A 163 -11.52 9.25 -5.61
CA ASN A 163 -12.32 9.24 -6.84
C ASN A 163 -11.70 8.44 -7.99
N GLU A 164 -10.37 8.35 -8.09
CA GLU A 164 -9.69 7.54 -9.11
C GLU A 164 -9.81 6.04 -8.79
N ILE A 165 -9.77 5.68 -7.50
CA ILE A 165 -9.99 4.30 -7.03
C ILE A 165 -11.43 3.86 -7.36
N LEU A 166 -12.42 4.74 -7.11
CA LEU A 166 -13.82 4.51 -7.49
C LEU A 166 -14.01 4.32 -9.00
N GLN A 167 -13.29 5.09 -9.81
CA GLN A 167 -13.35 5.00 -11.28
C GLN A 167 -12.70 3.72 -11.81
N LEU A 168 -11.56 3.29 -11.25
CA LEU A 168 -10.91 2.01 -11.58
C LEU A 168 -11.86 0.83 -11.29
N ASN A 169 -12.55 0.91 -10.17
CA ASN A 169 -13.53 -0.08 -9.75
C ASN A 169 -14.79 -0.12 -10.63
N THR A 170 -15.30 1.04 -11.05
CA THR A 170 -16.44 1.12 -11.99
C THR A 170 -16.08 0.47 -13.33
N ARG A 171 -14.84 0.67 -13.79
CA ARG A 171 -14.33 0.04 -15.03
C ARG A 171 -14.21 -1.47 -14.89
N LEU A 172 -13.67 -1.98 -13.78
CA LEU A 172 -13.57 -3.42 -13.52
C LEU A 172 -14.95 -4.10 -13.43
N ASN A 173 -15.92 -3.47 -12.76
CA ASN A 173 -17.29 -4.00 -12.65
C ASN A 173 -18.10 -3.89 -13.96
N SER A 174 -17.65 -3.08 -14.93
CA SER A 174 -18.26 -2.97 -16.26
C SER A 174 -17.72 -3.99 -17.28
N LEU A 175 -16.66 -4.73 -16.91
CA LEU A 175 -16.18 -5.85 -17.71
C LEU A 175 -17.17 -7.02 -17.58
N PRO A 176 -17.48 -7.73 -18.67
CA PRO A 176 -18.45 -8.83 -18.64
C PRO A 176 -18.00 -9.89 -17.62
N ALA A 177 -18.91 -10.25 -16.72
CA ALA A 177 -18.74 -11.31 -15.73
C ALA A 177 -18.58 -12.66 -16.46
N GLY A 178 -17.35 -12.99 -16.85
CA GLY A 178 -17.09 -14.18 -17.63
C GLY A 178 -15.61 -14.48 -17.90
N ILE A 179 -14.68 -13.62 -17.48
CA ILE A 179 -13.25 -13.94 -17.58
C ILE A 179 -12.75 -14.32 -16.19
N ASN A 180 -12.73 -15.63 -15.93
CA ASN A 180 -11.96 -16.19 -14.83
C ASN A 180 -10.48 -15.90 -15.10
N TYR A 181 -9.87 -15.06 -14.27
CA TYR A 181 -8.42 -14.91 -14.25
C TYR A 181 -7.88 -15.82 -13.14
N VAL A 182 -7.10 -16.82 -13.57
CA VAL A 182 -6.30 -17.74 -12.75
C VAL A 182 -5.20 -16.96 -12.02
#